data_AF-A0AAU9KKJ6-F1
#
_entry.id   AF-A0AAU9KKJ6-F1
#
_cell.length_a   1.000
_cell.length_b   1.000
_cell.length_c   1.000
_cell.angle_alpha   90.00
_cell.angle_beta   90.00
_cell.angle_gamma   90.00
#
_symmetry.space_group_name_H-M   'P 1'
#
loop_
_entity.id
_entity.type
_entity.pdbx_description
1 polymer ?
#
loop_
_entity_poly.entity_id
_entity_poly.type
_entity_poly.pdbx_seq_one_letter_code
_entity_poly.pdbx_strand_id
1 'polypeptide(L)'
;MDYNLIINQIIQMKIPRKAEGNQCIYCLLRSTSLCLLFVGFANIGAGIAVCAEAGNFTWYNGGYIILGVVITILVLISHLIRKSRNCITFYILLLSFSFLGELGFALGIIFYTDYSNVLGEGYADAVRYSMLAACGLILLCLIFALCYRNSLNYSYFKIKEQELLLYGAKIETPKADLKKKEMEDKYEKLREKRDKKGVI
;
A
#
# COMPACT_ATOMS: atom_id res chain seq x y z
N MET A 1 -31.70 -25.62 -22.11
CA MET A 1 -30.87 -24.89 -21.13
C MET A 1 -30.08 -23.86 -21.92
N ASP A 2 -30.32 -22.58 -21.66
CA ASP A 2 -29.97 -21.48 -22.57
C ASP A 2 -28.46 -21.19 -22.55
N TYR A 3 -27.78 -21.44 -23.67
CA TYR A 3 -26.33 -21.22 -23.82
C TYR A 3 -25.93 -19.76 -23.51
N ASN A 4 -26.83 -18.81 -23.77
CA ASN A 4 -26.64 -17.39 -23.46
C ASN A 4 -26.57 -17.09 -21.96
N LEU A 5 -27.25 -17.89 -21.12
CA LEU A 5 -27.19 -17.72 -19.66
C LEU A 5 -25.84 -18.16 -19.09
N ILE A 6 -25.31 -19.26 -19.62
CA ILE A 6 -23.99 -19.81 -19.25
C ILE A 6 -22.87 -18.87 -19.71
N ILE A 7 -22.96 -18.33 -20.93
CA ILE A 7 -21.99 -17.36 -21.45
C ILE A 7 -22.03 -16.06 -20.62
N ASN A 8 -23.21 -15.56 -20.25
CA ASN A 8 -23.31 -14.39 -19.37
C ASN A 8 -22.76 -14.65 -17.95
N GLN A 9 -22.96 -15.84 -17.38
CA GLN A 9 -22.33 -16.23 -16.12
C GLN A 9 -20.80 -16.32 -16.24
N ILE A 10 -20.27 -16.89 -17.33
CA ILE A 10 -18.83 -16.98 -17.60
C ILE A 10 -18.20 -15.59 -17.83
N ILE A 11 -18.90 -14.69 -18.52
CA ILE A 11 -18.44 -13.31 -18.75
C ILE A 11 -18.47 -12.49 -17.46
N GLN A 12 -19.49 -12.66 -16.62
CA GLN A 12 -19.55 -12.05 -15.27
C GLN A 12 -18.43 -12.57 -14.35
N MET A 13 -17.97 -13.81 -14.54
CA MET A 13 -16.82 -14.39 -13.83
C MET A 13 -15.45 -13.90 -14.35
N LYS A 14 -15.37 -13.25 -15.52
CA LYS A 14 -14.09 -12.96 -16.21
C LYS A 14 -13.42 -11.64 -15.82
N ILE A 15 -14.00 -10.84 -14.93
CA ILE A 15 -13.36 -9.60 -14.46
C ILE A 15 -13.18 -9.70 -12.95
N PRO A 16 -12.04 -10.23 -12.45
CA PRO A 16 -11.68 -10.00 -11.06
C PRO A 16 -11.62 -8.47 -10.89
N ARG A 17 -12.59 -7.92 -10.14
CA ARG A 17 -12.57 -6.51 -9.75
C ARG A 17 -11.21 -6.26 -9.10
N LYS A 18 -10.49 -5.22 -9.54
CA LYS A 18 -9.20 -4.85 -8.94
C LYS A 18 -9.33 -4.85 -7.42
N ALA A 19 -8.39 -5.48 -6.72
CA ALA A 19 -8.37 -5.49 -5.26
C ALA A 19 -8.36 -4.05 -4.74
N GLU A 20 -9.40 -3.66 -4.00
CA GLU A 20 -9.47 -2.38 -3.32
C GLU A 20 -9.41 -2.62 -1.80
N GLY A 21 -8.59 -1.85 -1.09
CA GLY A 21 -8.50 -1.92 0.37
C GLY A 21 -9.67 -1.21 1.04
N ASN A 22 -9.69 -1.23 2.37
CA ASN A 22 -10.71 -0.56 3.17
C ASN A 22 -10.69 0.96 2.92
N GLN A 23 -11.78 1.48 2.37
CA GLN A 23 -11.93 2.90 2.03
C GLN A 23 -11.87 3.82 3.25
N CYS A 24 -12.35 3.39 4.41
CA CYS A 24 -12.27 4.19 5.63
C CYS A 24 -10.81 4.44 6.03
N ILE A 25 -9.98 3.39 6.03
CA ILE A 25 -8.55 3.50 6.33
C ILE A 25 -7.83 4.35 5.27
N TYR A 26 -8.20 4.21 3.99
CA TYR A 26 -7.67 5.07 2.93
C TYR A 26 -8.01 6.55 3.14
N CYS A 27 -9.25 6.86 3.55
CA CYS A 27 -9.68 8.22 3.86
C CYS A 27 -8.93 8.79 5.07
N LEU A 28 -8.70 7.99 6.11
CA LEU A 28 -7.88 8.38 7.26
C LEU A 28 -6.44 8.67 6.85
N LEU A 29 -5.81 7.73 6.13
CA LEU A 29 -4.47 7.92 5.57
C LEU A 29 -4.39 9.23 4.79
N ARG A 30 -5.30 9.46 3.84
CA ARG A 30 -5.32 10.67 3.01
C ARG A 30 -5.47 11.94 3.83
N SER A 31 -6.38 11.94 4.81
CA SER A 31 -6.61 13.11 5.67
C SER A 31 -5.36 13.44 6.50
N THR A 32 -4.72 12.41 7.05
CA THR A 32 -3.47 12.58 7.82
C THR A 32 -2.28 12.97 6.95
N SER A 33 -2.19 12.45 5.72
CA SER A 33 -1.16 12.87 4.76
C SER A 33 -1.34 14.33 4.34
N LEU A 34 -2.57 14.85 4.26
CA LEU A 34 -2.80 16.28 4.01
C LEU A 34 -2.26 17.15 5.15
N CYS A 35 -2.39 16.70 6.41
CA CYS A 35 -1.79 17.42 7.54
C CYS A 35 -0.26 17.50 7.46
N LEU A 36 0.41 16.54 6.83
CA LEU A 36 1.86 16.57 6.62
C LEU A 36 2.30 17.73 5.71
N LEU A 37 1.41 18.30 4.92
CA LEU A 37 1.70 19.45 4.08
C LEU A 37 2.06 20.69 4.94
N PHE A 38 1.39 20.86 6.07
CA PHE A 38 1.73 21.91 7.04
C PHE A 38 3.09 21.65 7.69
N VAL A 39 3.40 20.38 8.00
CA VAL A 39 4.72 19.98 8.53
C VAL A 39 5.82 20.29 7.51
N GLY A 40 5.62 19.92 6.24
CA GLY A 40 6.58 20.18 5.17
C GLY A 40 6.87 21.67 4.98
N PHE A 41 5.83 22.50 4.94
CA PHE A 41 6.00 23.96 4.84
C PHE A 41 6.59 24.58 6.10
N ALA A 42 6.23 24.10 7.29
CA ALA A 42 6.83 24.56 8.54
C ALA A 42 8.35 24.30 8.54
N ASN A 43 8.80 23.13 8.09
CA ASN A 43 10.22 22.79 8.01
C ASN A 43 10.98 23.62 6.97
N ILE A 44 10.37 23.87 5.80
CA ILE A 44 10.94 24.78 4.80
C ILE A 44 11.08 26.20 5.38
N GLY A 45 10.02 26.71 6.01
CA GLY A 45 10.01 28.04 6.63
C GLY A 45 11.05 28.17 7.73
N ALA A 46 11.13 27.19 8.63
CA ALA A 46 12.12 27.15 9.70
C ALA A 46 13.55 27.12 9.15
N GLY A 47 13.81 26.26 8.14
CA GLY A 47 15.12 26.19 7.50
C GLY A 47 15.53 27.51 6.84
N ILE A 48 14.61 28.19 6.14
CA ILE A 48 14.86 29.50 5.53
C ILE A 48 15.12 30.56 6.60
N ALA A 49 14.31 30.60 7.66
CA ALA A 49 14.47 31.56 8.75
C ALA A 49 15.84 31.41 9.45
N VAL A 50 16.25 30.17 9.76
CA VAL A 50 17.56 29.91 10.36
C VAL A 50 18.70 30.26 9.40
N CYS A 51 18.58 29.99 8.10
CA CYS A 51 19.58 30.43 7.10
C CYS A 51 19.71 31.95 7.04
N ALA A 52 18.59 32.67 7.11
CA ALA A 52 18.56 34.13 7.07
C ALA A 52 19.26 34.72 8.30
N GLU A 53 18.97 34.21 9.50
CA GLU A 53 19.56 34.75 10.74
C GLU A 53 21.01 34.33 10.95
N ALA A 54 21.40 33.12 10.56
CA ALA A 54 22.78 32.69 10.63
C ALA A 54 23.69 33.36 9.59
N GLY A 55 23.11 34.01 8.57
CA GLY A 55 23.83 34.64 7.46
C GLY A 55 24.64 33.66 6.59
N ASN A 56 24.41 32.35 6.75
CA ASN A 56 25.12 31.30 6.03
C ASN A 56 24.22 30.09 5.75
N PHE A 57 24.58 29.34 4.70
CA PHE A 57 23.93 28.08 4.36
C PHE A 57 24.80 26.92 4.82
N THR A 58 24.37 26.22 5.86
CA THR A 58 25.03 25.00 6.36
C THR A 58 24.28 23.75 5.91
N TRP A 59 24.96 22.61 5.88
CA TRP A 59 24.35 21.32 5.59
C TRP A 59 23.20 20.98 6.55
N TYR A 60 23.29 21.43 7.81
CA TYR A 60 22.25 21.26 8.82
C TYR A 60 20.99 22.06 8.48
N ASN A 61 21.13 23.36 8.17
CA ASN A 61 19.99 24.22 7.82
C ASN A 61 19.38 23.84 6.46
N GLY A 62 20.23 23.51 5.48
CA GLY A 62 19.79 22.98 4.19
C GLY A 62 19.05 21.64 4.32
N GLY A 63 19.44 20.82 5.30
CA GLY A 63 18.77 19.57 5.64
C GLY A 63 17.29 19.75 6.02
N TYR A 64 16.95 20.79 6.79
CA TYR A 64 15.55 21.13 7.11
C TYR A 64 14.72 21.44 5.87
N ILE A 65 15.27 22.24 4.96
CA ILE A 65 14.60 22.63 3.73
C ILE A 65 14.36 21.40 2.86
N ILE A 66 15.39 20.58 2.66
CA ILE A 66 15.29 19.35 1.86
C ILE A 66 14.28 18.38 2.48
N LEU A 67 14.32 18.18 3.80
CA LEU A 67 13.38 17.30 4.49
C LEU A 67 11.93 17.80 4.35
N GLY A 68 11.69 19.10 4.51
CA GLY A 68 10.37 19.69 4.31
C GLY A 68 9.86 19.54 2.87
N VAL A 69 10.74 19.68 1.87
CA VAL A 69 10.41 19.41 0.46
C VAL A 69 10.04 17.94 0.25
N VAL A 70 10.82 17.01 0.79
CA VAL A 70 10.53 15.57 0.72
C VAL A 70 9.19 15.23 1.36
N ILE A 71 8.90 15.76 2.55
CA ILE A 71 7.61 15.57 3.23
C ILE A 71 6.46 16.11 2.37
N THR A 72 6.64 17.28 1.74
CA THR A 72 5.63 17.87 0.85
C THR A 72 5.38 16.99 -0.38
N ILE A 73 6.44 16.46 -1.00
CA ILE A 73 6.32 15.53 -2.14
C ILE A 73 5.62 14.23 -1.72
N LEU A 74 5.87 13.74 -0.51
CA LEU A 74 5.19 12.55 0.02
C LEU A 74 3.68 12.72 0.07
N VAL A 75 3.17 13.93 0.37
CA VAL A 75 1.72 14.21 0.33
C VAL A 75 1.17 13.98 -1.08
N LEU A 76 1.88 14.41 -2.12
CA LEU A 76 1.45 14.19 -3.51
C LEU A 76 1.46 12.69 -3.87
N ILE A 77 2.50 11.96 -3.45
CA ILE A 77 2.60 10.51 -3.66
C ILE A 77 1.43 9.79 -2.97
N SER A 78 0.97 10.27 -1.80
CA SER A 78 -0.16 9.69 -1.05
C SER A 78 -1.45 9.56 -1.87
N HIS A 79 -1.66 10.44 -2.86
CA HIS A 79 -2.83 10.39 -3.73
C HIS A 79 -2.74 9.30 -4.80
N LEU A 80 -1.54 8.84 -5.16
CA LEU A 80 -1.32 7.87 -6.23
C LEU A 80 -1.42 6.41 -5.75
N ILE A 81 -1.51 6.17 -4.43
CA ILE A 81 -1.28 4.86 -3.83
C ILE A 81 -2.49 3.94 -3.81
N ARG A 82 -3.66 4.41 -4.27
CA ARG A 82 -4.96 3.76 -4.00
C ARG A 82 -5.02 2.26 -4.32
N LYS A 83 -4.37 1.79 -5.40
CA LYS A 83 -4.57 0.42 -5.93
C LYS A 83 -3.32 -0.43 -6.06
N SER A 84 -2.14 0.06 -5.66
CA SER A 84 -0.87 -0.64 -5.89
C SER A 84 -0.16 -0.96 -4.57
N ARG A 85 0.02 -2.25 -4.29
CA ARG A 85 0.78 -2.74 -3.13
C ARG A 85 2.23 -2.25 -3.14
N ASN A 86 2.84 -2.16 -4.31
CA ASN A 86 4.22 -1.73 -4.45
C ASN A 86 4.33 -0.23 -4.15
N CYS A 87 3.37 0.58 -4.62
CA CYS A 87 3.33 2.01 -4.32
C CYS A 87 3.16 2.27 -2.82
N ILE A 88 2.28 1.54 -2.11
CA ILE A 88 2.09 1.77 -0.65
C ILE A 88 3.33 1.33 0.12
N THR A 89 4.01 0.26 -0.31
CA THR A 89 5.25 -0.19 0.33
C THR A 89 6.37 0.83 0.14
N PHE A 90 6.54 1.36 -1.07
CA PHE A 90 7.50 2.42 -1.35
C PHE A 90 7.19 3.70 -0.57
N TYR A 91 5.92 4.09 -0.50
CA TYR A 91 5.47 5.23 0.29
C TYR A 91 5.78 5.06 1.79
N ILE A 92 5.47 3.91 2.38
CA ILE A 92 5.80 3.61 3.78
C ILE A 92 7.31 3.74 4.01
N LEU A 93 8.13 3.23 3.09
CA LEU A 93 9.58 3.27 3.20
C LEU A 93 10.10 4.72 3.20
N LEU A 94 9.62 5.55 2.27
CA LEU A 94 9.93 6.97 2.25
C LEU A 94 9.44 7.69 3.51
N LEU A 95 8.23 7.39 3.98
CA LEU A 95 7.66 7.98 5.19
C LEU A 95 8.48 7.60 6.44
N SER A 96 8.98 6.37 6.52
CA SER A 96 9.89 5.92 7.58
C SER A 96 11.21 6.71 7.57
N PHE A 97 11.79 6.96 6.40
CA PHE A 97 13.00 7.78 6.31
C PHE A 97 12.75 9.23 6.69
N SER A 98 11.62 9.80 6.27
CA SER A 98 11.22 11.14 6.71
C SER A 98 11.00 11.20 8.22
N PHE A 99 10.38 10.19 8.83
CA PHE A 99 10.24 10.10 10.27
C PHE A 99 11.58 10.07 11.00
N LEU A 100 12.51 9.22 10.55
CA LEU A 100 13.85 9.13 11.14
C LEU A 100 14.64 10.43 10.98
N GLY A 101 14.51 11.09 9.82
CA GLY A 101 15.10 12.41 9.58
C GLY A 101 14.54 13.45 10.54
N GLU A 102 13.21 13.57 10.62
CA GLU A 102 12.52 14.53 11.48
C GLU A 102 12.88 14.30 12.96
N LEU A 103 12.87 13.04 13.40
CA LEU A 103 13.23 12.66 14.75
C LEU A 103 14.69 12.98 15.06
N GLY A 104 15.60 12.71 14.12
CA GLY A 104 17.02 13.03 14.26
C GLY A 104 17.26 14.53 14.43
N PHE A 105 16.55 15.36 13.65
CA PHE A 105 16.60 16.81 13.78
C PHE A 105 15.99 17.31 15.08
N ALA A 106 14.82 16.79 15.47
CA ALA A 106 14.16 17.14 16.73
C ALA A 106 15.05 16.81 17.94
N LEU A 107 15.64 15.60 17.97
CA LEU A 107 16.60 15.21 19.00
C LEU A 107 17.85 16.10 18.96
N GLY A 108 18.35 16.43 17.77
CA GLY A 108 19.44 17.37 17.60
C GLY A 108 19.18 18.71 18.29
N ILE A 109 18.01 19.32 18.08
CA ILE A 109 17.62 20.58 18.72
C ILE A 109 17.42 20.44 20.23
N ILE A 110 16.89 19.30 20.70
CA ILE A 110 16.68 19.05 22.13
C ILE A 110 18.03 18.93 22.85
N PHE A 111 19.01 18.22 22.27
CA PHE A 111 20.30 17.99 22.90
C PHE A 111 21.31 19.13 22.67
N TYR A 112 21.11 19.98 21.66
CA TYR A 112 22.04 21.08 21.38
C TYR A 112 21.73 22.31 22.24
N THR A 113 22.52 22.47 23.31
CA THR A 113 22.34 23.52 24.33
C THR A 113 22.45 24.94 23.77
N ASP A 114 23.24 25.16 22.73
CA ASP A 114 23.39 26.49 22.13
C ASP A 114 22.18 26.94 21.29
N TYR A 115 21.25 26.03 20.96
CA TYR A 115 20.06 26.41 20.19
C TYR A 115 19.15 27.36 21.00
N SER A 116 19.03 27.13 22.31
CA SER A 116 18.32 28.02 23.23
C SER A 116 19.02 29.38 23.38
N ASN A 117 20.34 29.42 23.27
CA ASN A 117 21.12 30.66 23.34
C ASN A 117 20.95 31.54 22.09
N VAL A 118 20.72 30.93 20.93
CA VAL A 118 20.57 31.65 19.65
C VAL A 118 19.15 32.21 19.47
N LEU A 119 18.11 31.48 19.88
CA LEU A 119 16.69 31.84 19.64
C LEU A 119 15.97 32.40 20.87
N GLY A 120 16.53 32.23 22.06
CA GLY A 120 15.85 32.46 23.34
C GLY A 120 15.00 31.27 23.78
N GLU A 121 14.94 31.01 25.09
CA GLU A 121 14.34 29.80 25.68
C GLU A 121 12.89 29.56 25.25
N GLY A 122 12.04 30.60 25.27
CA GLY A 122 10.63 30.46 24.93
C GLY A 122 10.36 30.06 23.47
N TYR A 123 11.16 30.56 22.53
CA TYR A 123 11.07 30.17 21.12
C TYR A 123 11.68 28.80 20.87
N ALA A 124 12.78 28.46 21.56
CA ALA A 124 13.40 27.15 21.45
C ALA A 124 12.47 26.02 21.94
N ASP A 125 11.74 26.22 23.03
CA ASP A 125 10.78 25.23 23.53
C ASP A 125 9.57 25.09 22.59
N ALA A 126 9.05 26.19 22.06
CA ALA A 126 8.00 26.14 21.06
C ALA A 126 8.43 25.33 19.82
N VAL A 127 9.66 25.53 19.33
CA VAL A 127 10.24 24.75 18.23
C VAL A 127 10.35 23.28 18.60
N ARG A 128 10.92 22.94 19.76
CA ARG A 128 11.06 21.55 20.24
C ARG A 128 9.72 20.81 20.27
N TYR A 129 8.70 21.41 20.89
CA TYR A 129 7.38 20.78 20.97
C TYR A 129 6.69 20.68 19.61
N SER A 130 6.86 21.67 18.74
CA SER A 130 6.29 21.63 17.38
C SER A 130 6.90 20.50 16.53
N MET A 131 8.20 20.24 16.67
CA MET A 131 8.89 19.18 15.95
C MET A 131 8.56 17.79 16.50
N LEU A 132 8.41 17.66 17.82
CA LEU A 132 7.91 16.43 18.41
C LEU A 132 6.46 16.15 17.96
N ALA A 133 5.62 17.18 17.85
CA ALA A 133 4.28 17.04 17.30
C ALA A 133 4.30 16.62 15.82
N ALA A 134 5.21 17.18 15.02
CA ALA A 134 5.43 16.77 13.62
C ALA A 134 5.83 15.29 13.51
N CYS A 135 6.78 14.83 14.34
CA CYS A 135 7.14 13.41 14.45
C CYS A 135 5.92 12.53 14.78
N GLY A 136 5.09 12.94 15.74
CA GLY A 136 3.85 12.23 16.09
C GLY A 136 2.87 12.14 14.91
N LEU A 137 2.74 13.21 14.14
CA LEU A 137 1.90 13.26 12.94
C LEU A 137 2.40 12.33 11.83
N ILE A 138 3.71 12.28 11.59
CA ILE A 138 4.33 11.36 10.62
C ILE A 138 4.13 9.92 11.08
N LEU A 139 4.33 9.63 12.38
CA LEU A 139 4.12 8.28 12.95
C LEU A 139 2.66 7.82 12.79
N LEU A 140 1.71 8.70 13.05
CA LEU A 140 0.28 8.41 12.88
C LEU A 140 -0.06 8.14 11.41
N CYS A 141 0.50 8.90 10.47
CA CYS A 141 0.38 8.64 9.04
C CYS A 141 1.00 7.27 8.66
N LEU A 142 2.11 6.89 9.29
CA LEU A 142 2.79 5.61 9.07
C LEU A 142 1.95 4.42 9.55
N ILE A 143 1.30 4.55 10.70
CA ILE A 143 0.35 3.56 11.22
C ILE A 143 -0.79 3.37 10.22
N PHE A 144 -1.43 4.44 9.75
CA PHE A 144 -2.52 4.31 8.77
C PHE A 144 -2.06 3.75 7.43
N ALA A 145 -0.85 4.09 6.98
CA ALA A 145 -0.28 3.53 5.76
C ALA A 145 -0.06 2.01 5.88
N LEU A 146 0.46 1.54 7.03
CA LEU A 146 0.61 0.11 7.34
C LEU A 146 -0.75 -0.60 7.43
N CYS A 147 -1.73 -0.02 8.13
CA CYS A 147 -3.09 -0.55 8.20
C CYS A 147 -3.72 -0.68 6.81
N TYR A 148 -3.54 0.33 5.95
CA TYR A 148 -4.05 0.31 4.58
C TYR A 148 -3.35 -0.76 3.73
N ARG A 149 -2.03 -0.89 3.84
CA ARG A 149 -1.26 -1.94 3.17
C ARG A 149 -1.74 -3.35 3.57
N ASN A 150 -1.99 -3.57 4.87
CA ASN A 150 -2.51 -4.84 5.37
C ASN A 150 -3.91 -5.12 4.84
N SER A 151 -4.78 -4.10 4.78
CA SER A 151 -6.12 -4.22 4.19
C SER A 151 -6.08 -4.55 2.69
N LEU A 152 -5.15 -3.95 1.93
CA LEU A 152 -4.92 -4.31 0.53
C LEU A 152 -4.46 -5.77 0.41
N ASN A 153 -3.47 -6.20 1.20
CA ASN A 153 -2.97 -7.58 1.18
C ASN A 153 -4.09 -8.60 1.44
N TYR A 154 -4.95 -8.34 2.41
CA TYR A 154 -6.11 -9.18 2.70
C TYR A 154 -7.07 -9.27 1.50
N SER A 155 -7.32 -8.14 0.83
CA SER A 155 -8.20 -8.09 -0.35
C SER A 155 -7.62 -8.86 -1.55
N TYR A 156 -6.30 -8.77 -1.76
CA TYR A 156 -5.60 -9.57 -2.77
C TYR A 156 -5.66 -11.06 -2.46
N PHE A 157 -5.50 -11.46 -1.20
CA PHE A 157 -5.59 -12.85 -0.79
C PHE A 157 -6.99 -13.41 -1.08
N LYS A 158 -8.05 -12.69 -0.72
CA LYS A 158 -9.44 -13.12 -0.93
C LYS A 158 -9.79 -13.30 -2.42
N ILE A 159 -9.31 -12.41 -3.30
CA ILE A 159 -9.53 -12.54 -4.75
C ILE A 159 -8.79 -13.78 -5.28
N LYS A 160 -7.54 -13.99 -4.86
CA LYS A 160 -6.76 -15.18 -5.27
C LYS A 160 -7.40 -16.49 -4.79
N GLU A 161 -7.95 -16.50 -3.58
CA GLU A 161 -8.70 -17.63 -3.04
C GLU A 161 -9.97 -17.92 -3.87
N GLN A 162 -10.73 -16.89 -4.23
CA GLN A 162 -11.88 -17.04 -5.12
C GLN A 162 -11.51 -17.55 -6.51
N GLU A 163 -10.40 -17.08 -7.10
CA GLU A 163 -9.88 -17.60 -8.37
C GLU A 163 -9.51 -19.09 -8.27
N LEU A 164 -8.86 -19.50 -7.18
CA LEU A 164 -8.49 -20.90 -6.95
C LEU A 164 -9.72 -21.79 -6.75
N LEU A 165 -10.75 -21.32 -6.04
CA LEU A 165 -12.02 -22.03 -5.88
C LEU A 165 -12.76 -22.15 -7.22
N LEU A 166 -12.74 -21.13 -8.07
CA LEU A 166 -13.30 -21.19 -9.42
C LEU A 166 -12.56 -22.17 -10.34
N TYR A 167 -11.22 -22.20 -10.27
CA TYR A 167 -10.40 -23.14 -11.04
C TYR A 167 -10.49 -24.58 -10.51
N GLY A 168 -10.65 -24.76 -9.20
CA GLY A 168 -10.88 -26.05 -8.54
C GLY A 168 -12.29 -26.59 -8.74
N ALA A 169 -13.28 -25.70 -8.94
CA ALA A 169 -14.60 -26.02 -9.47
C ALA A 169 -14.46 -26.38 -10.96
N LYS A 170 -13.94 -27.57 -11.20
CA LYS A 170 -13.83 -28.25 -12.49
C LYS A 170 -15.10 -27.99 -13.31
N ILE A 171 -14.99 -27.16 -14.34
CA ILE A 171 -16.04 -27.02 -15.33
C ILE A 171 -16.06 -28.37 -16.06
N GLU A 172 -17.02 -29.24 -15.70
CA GLU A 172 -17.49 -30.32 -16.55
C GLU A 172 -17.89 -29.70 -17.88
N THR A 173 -16.95 -29.70 -18.82
CA THR A 173 -17.22 -29.25 -20.16
C THR A 173 -18.00 -30.38 -20.83
N PRO A 174 -19.22 -30.14 -21.34
CA PRO A 174 -20.06 -31.21 -21.87
C PRO A 174 -19.36 -32.01 -22.97
N LYS A 175 -18.41 -31.41 -23.69
CA LYS A 175 -17.59 -32.08 -24.73
C LYS A 175 -16.51 -33.02 -24.17
N ALA A 176 -15.94 -32.75 -22.98
CA ALA A 176 -14.95 -33.62 -22.37
C ALA A 176 -15.62 -34.82 -21.70
N ASP A 177 -16.79 -34.63 -21.07
CA ASP A 177 -17.55 -35.72 -20.45
C ASP A 177 -18.25 -36.61 -21.50
N LEU A 178 -18.68 -36.06 -22.63
CA LEU A 178 -19.15 -36.85 -23.78
C LEU A 178 -18.04 -37.75 -24.34
N LYS A 179 -16.82 -37.22 -24.55
CA LYS A 179 -15.68 -38.04 -25.02
C LYS A 179 -15.26 -39.09 -23.99
N LYS A 180 -15.36 -38.78 -22.70
CA LYS A 180 -15.04 -39.71 -21.63
C LYS A 180 -16.05 -40.85 -21.55
N LYS A 181 -17.35 -40.54 -21.66
CA LYS A 181 -18.42 -41.55 -21.78
C LYS A 181 -18.30 -42.39 -23.06
N GLU A 182 -18.01 -41.78 -24.20
CA GLU A 182 -17.78 -42.52 -25.46
C GLU A 182 -16.57 -43.47 -25.36
N MET A 183 -15.51 -43.08 -24.65
CA MET A 183 -14.37 -43.95 -24.39
C MET A 183 -14.73 -45.09 -23.44
N GLU A 184 -15.44 -44.82 -22.35
CA GLU A 184 -15.91 -45.83 -21.39
C GLU A 184 -16.82 -46.87 -22.06
N ASP A 185 -17.81 -46.43 -22.85
CA ASP A 185 -18.68 -47.29 -23.66
C ASP A 185 -17.89 -48.16 -24.65
N LYS A 186 -16.84 -47.60 -25.25
CA LYS A 186 -15.99 -48.32 -26.22
C LYS A 186 -15.16 -49.39 -25.52
N TYR A 187 -14.64 -49.12 -24.33
CA TYR A 187 -13.90 -50.11 -23.53
C TYR A 187 -14.80 -51.23 -23.01
N GLU A 188 -16.03 -50.92 -22.62
CA GLU A 188 -17.00 -51.91 -22.16
C GLU A 188 -17.43 -52.86 -23.29
N LYS A 189 -17.75 -52.31 -24.47
CA LYS A 189 -18.03 -53.12 -25.68
C LYS A 189 -16.85 -53.98 -26.11
N LEU A 190 -15.62 -53.55 -25.87
CA LEU A 190 -14.41 -54.34 -26.15
C LEU A 190 -14.19 -55.45 -25.11
N ARG A 191 -14.55 -55.24 -23.84
CA ARG A 191 -14.54 -56.28 -22.79
C ARG A 191 -15.57 -57.37 -23.09
N GLU A 192 -16.83 -57.00 -23.36
CA GLU A 192 -17.88 -57.97 -23.68
C GLU A 192 -17.54 -58.79 -24.94
N LYS A 193 -16.91 -58.18 -25.95
CA LYS A 193 -16.44 -58.90 -27.14
C LYS A 193 -15.28 -59.85 -26.86
N ARG A 194 -14.45 -59.57 -25.86
CA ARG A 194 -13.36 -60.45 -25.44
C ARG A 194 -13.91 -61.66 -24.69
N ASP A 195 -14.85 -61.42 -23.78
CA ASP A 195 -15.50 -62.47 -22.99
C ASP A 195 -16.35 -63.40 -23.86
N LYS A 196 -17.06 -62.88 -24.87
CA LYS A 196 -17.81 -63.68 -25.85
C LYS A 196 -16.95 -64.46 -26.85
N LYS A 197 -15.67 -64.08 -27.02
CA LYS A 197 -14.74 -64.80 -27.91
C LYS A 197 -13.97 -65.92 -27.22
N GLY A 198 -14.16 -66.13 -25.91
CA GLY A 198 -13.56 -67.26 -25.19
C GLY A 198 -12.04 -67.34 -25.31
N VAL A 199 -11.36 -66.19 -25.28
CA VAL A 199 -9.89 -66.17 -25.28
C VAL A 199 -9.42 -66.13 -23.82
N ILE A 200 -9.06 -67.32 -23.32
CA ILE A 200 -8.15 -67.52 -22.18
C ILE A 200 -6.73 -67.28 -22.68
#